data_AF-A0A437SXM7-F1
#
_entry.id   AF-A0A437SXM7-F1
#
_cell.length_a   1.000
_cell.length_b   1.000
_cell.length_c   1.000
_cell.angle_alpha   90.00
_cell.angle_beta   90.00
_cell.angle_gamma   90.00
#
_symmetry.space_group_name_H-M   'P 1'
#
loop_
_entity.id
_entity.type
_entity.pdbx_description
1 polymer ?
#
loop_
_entity_poly.entity_id
_entity_poly.type
_entity_poly.pdbx_seq_one_letter_code
_entity_poly.pdbx_strand_id
1 'polypeptide(L)'
;MLRYLILEDGSVYSGEAFGADTETIGEVVFTTGMTGYQEAITDQSYADQILVFTNPLIGNYGVTLADYESLEPQIKGVICHQVARRPDNWRMQTTLPDFLKQLSIPGIQGIDTRALVKKLRIHGTLRGKIANSKEEAAQIASELQQKQVTQGVISRVSTKTPYPVPGAKRNVVVIDFGIKHSILRELAKRDCNCIVLPYTATAKEVLALHPDGVLLSNGPGDPEEMVAASQMVCEVEQHLPLFGICMGHQVFALANGAKTYKMKFGHRGFNHPVREIATGQIGFTSQNHGYAVDPASINRDNLLVTHVEVNDGTIEGLRHKKYPAFSVQFHPDATPGPHDEESLFDDFMQMIDQRKSELHA
;
A
#
# COMPACT_ATOMS: atom_id res chain seq x y z
N MET A 1 26.46 4.10 -16.80
CA MET A 1 25.81 5.21 -17.51
C MET A 1 25.30 6.18 -16.46
N LEU A 2 25.44 7.49 -16.65
CA LEU A 2 24.90 8.47 -15.70
C LEU A 2 23.38 8.55 -15.84
N ARG A 3 22.69 8.80 -14.72
CA ARG A 3 21.25 9.03 -14.68
C ARG A 3 20.91 10.07 -13.62
N TYR A 4 19.85 10.83 -13.84
CA TYR A 4 19.49 11.98 -13.02
C TYR A 4 18.08 11.81 -12.46
N LEU A 5 17.90 12.19 -11.19
CA LEU A 5 16.60 12.51 -10.62
C LEU A 5 16.41 14.01 -10.66
N ILE A 6 15.42 14.48 -11.42
CA ILE A 6 15.04 15.89 -11.51
C ILE A 6 13.74 16.06 -10.73
N LEU A 7 13.74 16.92 -9.72
CA LEU A 7 12.57 17.22 -8.91
C LEU A 7 11.85 18.46 -9.41
N GLU A 8 10.55 18.56 -9.10
CA GLU A 8 9.72 19.70 -9.46
C GLU A 8 10.17 21.05 -8.87
N ASP A 9 11.00 21.03 -7.83
CA ASP A 9 11.58 22.23 -7.23
C ASP A 9 12.90 22.67 -7.89
N GLY A 10 13.29 21.99 -8.97
CA GLY A 10 14.51 22.26 -9.72
C GLY A 10 15.76 21.54 -9.20
N SER A 11 15.66 20.79 -8.09
CA SER A 11 16.80 20.01 -7.59
C SER A 11 17.14 18.86 -8.54
N VAL A 12 18.44 18.65 -8.75
CA VAL A 12 18.95 17.56 -9.59
C VAL A 12 19.92 16.70 -8.78
N TYR A 13 19.67 15.40 -8.74
CA TYR A 13 20.57 14.41 -8.15
C TYR A 13 21.14 13.54 -9.25
N SER A 14 22.47 13.45 -9.33
CA SER A 14 23.17 12.56 -10.26
C SER A 14 23.50 11.23 -9.59
N GLY A 15 23.38 10.15 -10.34
CA GLY A 15 23.84 8.84 -9.93
C GLY A 15 24.18 7.96 -11.13
N GLU A 16 24.36 6.67 -10.85
CA GLU A 16 24.61 5.65 -11.85
C GLU A 16 23.33 4.87 -12.16
N ALA A 17 23.05 4.68 -13.44
CA ALA A 17 21.93 3.89 -13.91
C ALA A 17 22.08 2.41 -13.53
N PHE A 18 20.99 1.81 -13.05
CA PHE A 18 20.77 0.36 -13.03
C PHE A 18 19.31 0.07 -13.39
N GLY A 19 18.95 -1.21 -13.56
CA GLY A 19 17.62 -1.57 -14.05
C GLY A 19 17.44 -1.20 -15.52
N ALA A 20 16.21 -0.89 -15.91
CA ALA A 20 15.86 -0.58 -17.29
C ALA A 20 16.44 0.76 -17.77
N ASP A 21 16.60 0.89 -19.10
CA ASP A 21 16.99 2.15 -19.75
C ASP A 21 15.77 2.90 -20.27
N THR A 22 14.98 3.41 -19.32
CA THR A 22 13.74 4.14 -19.58
C THR A 22 13.69 5.40 -18.71
N GLU A 23 13.04 6.45 -19.22
CA GLU A 23 12.71 7.63 -18.44
C GLU A 23 11.29 7.51 -17.90
N THR A 24 11.09 7.92 -16.65
CA THR A 24 9.80 7.79 -15.97
C THR A 24 9.54 9.00 -15.09
N ILE A 25 8.25 9.25 -14.83
CA ILE A 25 7.78 10.31 -13.95
C ILE A 25 6.98 9.66 -12.82
N GLY A 26 7.20 10.10 -11.59
CA GLY A 26 6.51 9.59 -10.42
C GLY A 26 6.50 10.58 -9.26
N GLU A 27 5.66 10.33 -8.26
CA GLU A 27 5.80 10.97 -6.95
C GLU A 27 6.96 10.33 -6.19
N VAL A 28 7.94 11.12 -5.77
CA VAL A 28 9.12 10.66 -5.06
C VAL A 28 8.79 10.50 -3.58
N VAL A 29 8.90 9.27 -3.12
CA VAL A 29 8.62 8.87 -1.75
C VAL A 29 9.82 8.12 -1.18
N PHE A 30 9.87 7.94 0.13
CA PHE A 30 10.92 7.15 0.76
C PHE A 30 10.34 6.09 1.67
N THR A 31 11.08 4.99 1.87
CA THR A 31 10.76 3.97 2.88
C THR A 31 11.92 3.79 3.85
N THR A 32 11.60 3.65 5.13
CA THR A 32 12.57 3.35 6.20
C THR A 32 12.90 1.85 6.33
N GLY A 33 12.22 1.01 5.53
CA GLY A 33 12.44 -0.43 5.49
C GLY A 33 13.89 -0.82 5.26
N MET A 34 14.45 -1.62 6.18
CA MET A 34 15.83 -2.11 6.06
C MET A 34 15.94 -3.42 5.29
N THR A 35 14.86 -4.18 5.20
CA THR A 35 14.76 -5.43 4.42
C THR A 35 13.50 -5.38 3.56
N GLY A 36 13.27 -6.40 2.73
CA GLY A 36 12.01 -6.48 2.00
C GLY A 36 11.91 -5.56 0.79
N TYR A 37 13.03 -5.26 0.12
CA TYR A 37 13.02 -4.33 -1.00
C TYR A 37 12.22 -4.88 -2.19
N GLN A 38 12.18 -6.19 -2.39
CA GLN A 38 11.45 -6.78 -3.51
C GLN A 38 9.94 -6.68 -3.27
N GLU A 39 9.50 -7.01 -2.07
CA GLU A 39 8.13 -6.91 -1.61
C GLU A 39 7.66 -5.46 -1.71
N ALA A 40 8.49 -4.50 -1.28
CA ALA A 40 8.21 -3.07 -1.42
C ALA A 40 8.14 -2.62 -2.90
N ILE A 41 9.05 -3.08 -3.77
CA ILE A 41 9.03 -2.75 -5.21
C ILE A 41 7.78 -3.33 -5.89
N THR A 42 7.30 -4.47 -5.41
CA THR A 42 6.17 -5.19 -6.00
C THR A 42 4.82 -4.83 -5.37
N ASP A 43 4.77 -3.96 -4.37
CA ASP A 43 3.53 -3.46 -3.78
C ASP A 43 2.88 -2.40 -4.69
N GLN A 44 1.63 -2.64 -5.11
CA GLN A 44 0.88 -1.73 -5.98
C GLN A 44 0.56 -0.38 -5.31
N SER A 45 0.66 -0.27 -3.99
CA SER A 45 0.50 1.00 -3.29
C SER A 45 1.58 2.03 -3.68
N TYR A 46 2.71 1.58 -4.25
CA TYR A 46 3.75 2.42 -4.87
C TYR A 46 3.54 2.69 -6.37
N ALA A 47 2.38 2.34 -6.93
CA ALA A 47 2.08 2.66 -8.33
C ALA A 47 2.20 4.17 -8.59
N ASP A 48 2.80 4.52 -9.72
CA ASP A 48 3.15 5.91 -10.08
C ASP A 48 4.12 6.64 -9.12
N GLN A 49 4.78 5.91 -8.21
CA GLN A 49 5.76 6.48 -7.28
C GLN A 49 7.20 6.08 -7.66
N ILE A 50 8.16 6.90 -7.26
CA ILE A 50 9.60 6.58 -7.31
C ILE A 50 10.05 6.34 -5.87
N LEU A 51 10.48 5.12 -5.58
CA LEU A 51 10.80 4.70 -4.22
C LEU A 51 12.27 4.94 -3.89
N VAL A 52 12.52 5.76 -2.87
CA VAL A 52 13.84 6.00 -2.28
C VAL A 52 14.02 5.10 -1.07
N PHE A 53 14.99 4.19 -1.13
CA PHE A 53 15.36 3.38 0.02
C PHE A 53 16.31 4.15 0.95
N THR A 54 15.99 4.20 2.25
CA THR A 54 16.91 4.76 3.25
C THR A 54 18.02 3.80 3.61
N ASN A 55 17.81 2.49 3.50
CA ASN A 55 18.89 1.52 3.69
C ASN A 55 19.93 1.74 2.57
N PRO A 56 21.20 2.01 2.91
CA PRO A 56 22.21 2.34 1.92
C PRO A 56 22.51 1.18 0.95
N LEU A 57 22.36 -0.07 1.36
CA LEU A 57 22.66 -1.24 0.54
C LEU A 57 21.40 -2.00 0.17
N ILE A 58 21.08 -2.04 -1.12
CA ILE A 58 19.88 -2.72 -1.65
C ILE A 58 20.29 -3.81 -2.64
N GLY A 59 19.51 -4.90 -2.69
CA GLY A 59 19.79 -6.04 -3.58
C GLY A 59 20.69 -7.11 -3.00
N ASN A 60 21.02 -7.08 -1.70
CA ASN A 60 21.99 -7.99 -1.07
C ASN A 60 21.56 -9.47 -1.08
N TYR A 61 20.25 -9.77 -1.05
CA TYR A 61 19.74 -11.15 -1.10
C TYR A 61 19.17 -11.55 -2.47
N GLY A 62 19.40 -10.73 -3.50
CA GLY A 62 18.84 -10.97 -4.83
C GLY A 62 17.31 -10.88 -4.87
N VAL A 63 16.69 -11.63 -5.76
CA VAL A 63 15.24 -11.64 -6.00
C VAL A 63 14.75 -13.08 -6.09
N THR A 64 13.53 -13.35 -5.62
CA THR A 64 12.91 -14.68 -5.61
C THR A 64 11.41 -14.61 -5.87
N LEU A 65 10.83 -15.60 -6.53
CA LEU A 65 9.40 -15.62 -6.86
C LEU A 65 8.48 -15.49 -5.64
N ALA A 66 8.89 -16.03 -4.49
CA ALA A 66 8.07 -16.03 -3.27
C ALA A 66 7.85 -14.63 -2.65
N ASP A 67 8.69 -13.65 -3.00
CA ASP A 67 8.66 -12.30 -2.42
C ASP A 67 7.95 -11.29 -3.34
N TYR A 68 7.13 -11.77 -4.29
CA TYR A 68 6.25 -10.92 -5.12
C TYR A 68 4.93 -10.61 -4.41
N GLU A 69 4.65 -9.32 -4.25
CA GLU A 69 3.38 -8.82 -3.74
C GLU A 69 2.37 -8.46 -4.84
N SER A 70 2.82 -8.31 -6.08
CA SER A 70 1.97 -8.26 -7.28
C SER A 70 2.76 -8.73 -8.50
N LEU A 71 2.08 -9.20 -9.54
CA LEU A 71 2.75 -9.71 -10.76
C LEU A 71 3.27 -8.59 -11.68
N GLU A 72 2.53 -7.48 -11.76
CA GLU A 72 2.81 -6.36 -12.66
C GLU A 72 2.91 -5.05 -11.88
N PRO A 73 4.02 -4.84 -11.15
CA PRO A 73 4.16 -3.66 -10.31
C PRO A 73 4.26 -2.39 -11.16
N GLN A 74 3.48 -1.38 -10.79
CA GLN A 74 3.36 -0.12 -11.54
C GLN A 74 4.26 1.01 -10.98
N ILE A 75 5.24 0.67 -10.13
CA ILE A 75 6.24 1.59 -9.61
C ILE A 75 7.06 2.22 -10.76
N LYS A 76 7.42 3.49 -10.62
CA LYS A 76 8.09 4.27 -11.68
C LYS A 76 9.60 4.31 -11.54
N GLY A 77 10.15 3.91 -10.41
CA GLY A 77 11.58 3.74 -10.31
C GLY A 77 12.07 3.48 -8.89
N VAL A 78 13.34 3.12 -8.81
CA VAL A 78 14.02 2.78 -7.55
C VAL A 78 15.26 3.63 -7.37
N ILE A 79 15.41 4.23 -6.20
CA ILE A 79 16.59 5.01 -5.82
C ILE A 79 17.21 4.41 -4.57
N CYS A 80 18.52 4.17 -4.64
CA CYS A 80 19.28 3.71 -3.49
C CYS A 80 20.67 4.38 -3.45
N HIS A 81 21.36 4.23 -2.33
CA HIS A 81 22.74 4.69 -2.24
C HIS A 81 23.68 3.74 -2.98
N GLN A 82 23.51 2.43 -2.78
CA GLN A 82 24.36 1.42 -3.39
C GLN A 82 23.58 0.14 -3.69
N VAL A 83 23.74 -0.40 -4.90
CA VAL A 83 23.30 -1.76 -5.22
C VAL A 83 24.39 -2.77 -4.84
N ALA A 84 24.00 -3.89 -4.26
CA ALA A 84 24.91 -4.98 -3.95
C ALA A 84 25.61 -5.50 -5.22
N ARG A 85 26.94 -5.41 -5.23
CA ARG A 85 27.76 -5.90 -6.36
C ARG A 85 27.69 -7.42 -6.53
N ARG A 86 27.53 -8.14 -5.42
CA ARG A 86 27.43 -9.59 -5.36
C ARG A 86 26.30 -9.94 -4.38
N PRO A 87 25.08 -10.17 -4.87
CA PRO A 87 24.03 -10.72 -4.04
C PRO A 87 24.36 -12.17 -3.66
N ASP A 88 23.98 -12.59 -2.45
CA ASP A 88 24.11 -13.97 -2.02
C ASP A 88 23.00 -14.32 -1.02
N ASN A 89 22.15 -15.27 -1.43
CA ASN A 89 21.11 -15.85 -0.60
C ASN A 89 20.67 -17.17 -1.23
N TRP A 90 20.40 -18.20 -0.42
CA TRP A 90 19.97 -19.51 -0.92
C TRP A 90 18.63 -19.47 -1.68
N ARG A 91 17.79 -18.44 -1.46
CA ARG A 91 16.51 -18.23 -2.17
C ARG A 91 16.67 -17.47 -3.49
N MET A 92 17.84 -16.89 -3.73
CA MET A 92 18.08 -16.01 -4.88
C MET A 92 17.90 -16.77 -6.20
N GLN A 93 17.10 -16.20 -7.09
CA GLN A 93 16.90 -16.70 -8.45
C GLN A 93 17.46 -15.73 -9.51
N THR A 94 17.48 -14.43 -9.22
CA THR A 94 18.06 -13.39 -10.09
C THR A 94 18.61 -12.21 -9.27
N THR A 95 19.31 -11.30 -9.93
CA THR A 95 19.82 -10.06 -9.33
C THR A 95 18.76 -8.95 -9.38
N LEU A 96 18.84 -8.00 -8.45
CA LEU A 96 17.94 -6.84 -8.47
C LEU A 96 18.05 -6.02 -9.78
N PRO A 97 19.24 -5.69 -10.33
CA PRO A 97 19.33 -4.99 -11.61
C PRO A 97 18.65 -5.73 -12.77
N ASP A 98 18.76 -7.06 -12.84
CA ASP A 98 18.18 -7.83 -13.93
C ASP A 98 16.66 -7.97 -13.77
N PHE A 99 16.18 -8.14 -12.54
CA PHE A 99 14.76 -8.07 -12.22
C PHE A 99 14.12 -6.73 -12.65
N LEU A 100 14.74 -5.60 -12.33
CA LEU A 100 14.23 -4.28 -12.73
C LEU A 100 14.28 -4.08 -14.26
N LYS A 101 15.30 -4.60 -14.96
CA LYS A 101 15.35 -4.58 -16.42
C LYS A 101 14.19 -5.36 -17.04
N GLN A 102 13.90 -6.56 -16.52
CA GLN A 102 12.80 -7.41 -17.02
C GLN A 102 11.44 -6.72 -16.87
N LEU A 103 11.24 -5.98 -15.79
CA LEU A 103 10.01 -5.22 -15.54
C LEU A 103 9.99 -3.82 -16.19
N SER A 104 11.02 -3.45 -16.94
CA SER A 104 11.16 -2.11 -17.53
C SER A 104 11.16 -0.96 -16.50
N ILE A 105 11.64 -1.22 -15.28
CA ILE A 105 11.73 -0.25 -14.17
C ILE A 105 13.14 0.35 -14.12
N PRO A 106 13.29 1.69 -14.20
CA PRO A 106 14.60 2.32 -14.09
C PRO A 106 15.04 2.49 -12.63
N GLY A 107 16.34 2.33 -12.40
CA GLY A 107 16.99 2.55 -11.10
C GLY A 107 18.11 3.59 -11.16
N ILE A 108 18.35 4.26 -10.03
CA ILE A 108 19.50 5.15 -9.82
C ILE A 108 20.21 4.79 -8.51
N GLN A 109 21.50 4.47 -8.58
CA GLN A 109 22.36 4.29 -7.41
C GLN A 109 23.35 5.46 -7.27
N GLY A 110 24.00 5.59 -6.11
CA GLY A 110 25.02 6.61 -5.85
C GLY A 110 24.45 7.98 -5.43
N ILE A 111 23.12 8.09 -5.29
CA ILE A 111 22.48 9.30 -4.73
C ILE A 111 22.68 9.32 -3.21
N ASP A 112 22.90 10.51 -2.64
CA ASP A 112 22.78 10.72 -1.19
C ASP A 112 21.30 10.64 -0.80
N THR A 113 20.83 9.42 -0.54
CA THR A 113 19.44 9.15 -0.15
C THR A 113 19.08 9.82 1.16
N ARG A 114 20.05 10.05 2.07
CA ARG A 114 19.80 10.77 3.33
C ARG A 114 19.50 12.24 3.10
N ALA A 115 20.25 12.91 2.23
CA ALA A 115 19.97 14.30 1.86
C ALA A 115 18.61 14.43 1.16
N LEU A 116 18.29 13.51 0.25
CA LEU A 116 17.00 13.46 -0.44
C LEU A 116 15.84 13.24 0.55
N VAL A 117 15.95 12.28 1.46
CA VAL A 117 14.91 11.99 2.47
C VAL A 117 14.69 13.17 3.41
N LYS A 118 15.76 13.84 3.85
CA LYS A 118 15.62 15.07 4.66
C LYS A 118 14.81 16.13 3.93
N LYS A 119 15.07 16.31 2.64
CA LYS A 119 14.34 17.26 1.79
C LYS A 119 12.86 16.89 1.70
N LEU A 120 12.53 15.62 1.44
CA LEU A 120 11.15 15.14 1.40
C LEU A 120 10.42 15.31 2.74
N ARG A 121 11.09 15.13 3.88
CA ARG A 121 10.48 15.39 5.20
C ARG A 121 10.19 16.88 5.45
N ILE A 122 11.00 17.78 4.88
CA ILE A 122 10.84 19.23 5.03
C ILE A 122 9.76 19.77 4.09
N HIS A 123 9.76 19.37 2.82
CA HIS A 123 8.89 19.93 1.78
C HIS A 123 7.66 19.07 1.48
N GLY A 124 7.62 17.84 1.95
CA GLY A 124 6.62 16.83 1.58
C GLY A 124 7.07 15.98 0.41
N THR A 125 6.19 15.10 -0.07
CA THR A 125 6.43 14.36 -1.32
C THR A 125 6.59 15.33 -2.49
N LEU A 126 7.50 15.01 -3.39
CA LEU A 126 7.80 15.84 -4.56
C LEU A 126 7.64 15.02 -5.83
N ARG A 127 7.16 15.64 -6.90
CA ARG A 127 7.14 15.03 -8.23
C ARG A 127 8.56 15.00 -8.80
N GLY A 128 8.93 13.87 -9.38
CA GLY A 128 10.26 13.65 -9.92
C GLY A 128 10.24 12.92 -11.25
N LYS A 129 11.26 13.21 -12.07
CA LYS A 129 11.55 12.49 -13.30
C LYS A 129 12.91 11.81 -13.19
N ILE A 130 12.95 10.52 -13.52
CA ILE A 130 14.20 9.80 -13.80
C ILE A 130 14.54 10.07 -15.27
N ALA A 131 15.68 10.70 -15.52
CA ALA A 131 16.10 11.14 -16.85
C ALA A 131 17.54 10.76 -17.18
N ASN A 132 17.83 10.55 -18.46
CA ASN A 132 19.16 10.21 -18.97
C ASN A 132 20.03 11.45 -19.27
N SER A 133 19.43 12.64 -19.37
CA SER A 133 20.12 13.93 -19.51
C SER A 133 19.63 14.96 -18.49
N LYS A 134 20.47 15.96 -18.24
CA LYS A 134 20.17 17.12 -17.37
C LYS A 134 19.93 18.42 -18.16
N GLU A 135 20.07 18.40 -19.49
CA GLU A 135 20.08 19.59 -20.34
C GLU A 135 18.77 20.39 -20.29
N GLU A 136 17.65 19.74 -19.93
CA GLU A 136 16.32 20.33 -19.84
C GLU A 136 15.75 20.34 -18.41
N ALA A 137 16.61 20.28 -17.38
CA ALA A 137 16.16 20.13 -16.00
C ALA A 137 15.17 21.21 -15.54
N ALA A 138 15.36 22.46 -15.96
CA ALA A 138 14.46 23.56 -15.61
C ALA A 138 13.07 23.42 -16.28
N GLN A 139 13.03 22.99 -17.54
CA GLN A 139 11.78 22.74 -18.25
C GLN A 139 11.04 21.55 -17.63
N ILE A 140 11.76 20.44 -17.38
CA ILE A 140 11.21 19.24 -16.72
C ILE A 140 10.61 19.61 -15.36
N ALA A 141 11.31 20.41 -14.54
CA ALA A 141 10.81 20.85 -13.25
C ALA A 141 9.50 21.65 -13.39
N SER A 142 9.41 22.57 -14.35
CA SER A 142 8.19 23.34 -14.62
C SER A 142 7.02 22.45 -15.08
N GLU A 143 7.28 21.43 -15.91
CA GLU A 143 6.27 20.48 -16.35
C GLU A 143 5.77 19.60 -15.20
N LEU A 144 6.66 19.18 -14.30
CA LEU A 144 6.31 18.35 -13.14
C LEU A 144 5.35 19.09 -12.20
N GLN A 145 5.52 20.39 -12.00
CA GLN A 145 4.65 21.20 -11.14
C GLN A 145 3.17 21.20 -11.57
N GLN A 146 2.90 20.95 -12.85
CA GLN A 146 1.55 20.97 -13.43
C GLN A 146 0.90 19.58 -13.50
N LYS A 147 1.66 18.49 -13.27
CA LYS A 147 1.17 17.12 -13.41
C LYS A 147 0.59 16.57 -12.11
N GLN A 148 -0.58 15.94 -12.20
CA GLN A 148 -1.11 15.05 -11.16
C GLN A 148 -0.72 13.61 -11.51
N VAL A 149 0.37 13.12 -10.91
CA VAL A 149 1.01 11.88 -11.39
C VAL A 149 0.27 10.63 -10.93
N THR A 150 -0.42 10.68 -9.79
CA THR A 150 -1.08 9.51 -9.15
C THR A 150 -2.59 9.44 -9.42
N GLN A 151 -3.15 10.35 -10.22
CA GLN A 151 -4.59 10.42 -10.45
C GLN A 151 -5.10 9.20 -11.24
N GLY A 152 -6.19 8.59 -10.80
CA GLY A 152 -6.83 7.46 -11.48
C GLY A 152 -5.98 6.18 -11.54
N VAL A 153 -4.91 6.09 -10.73
CA VAL A 153 -3.98 4.95 -10.70
C VAL A 153 -4.67 3.63 -10.38
N ILE A 154 -5.72 3.67 -9.54
CA ILE A 154 -6.52 2.52 -9.13
C ILE A 154 -7.04 1.70 -10.31
N SER A 155 -7.48 2.41 -11.36
CA SER A 155 -8.06 1.79 -12.54
C SER A 155 -7.06 0.90 -13.28
N ARG A 156 -5.75 1.10 -13.10
CA ARG A 156 -4.69 0.34 -13.76
C ARG A 156 -4.16 -0.81 -12.90
N VAL A 157 -4.26 -0.72 -11.58
CA VAL A 157 -3.72 -1.74 -10.67
C VAL A 157 -4.74 -2.78 -10.22
N SER A 158 -6.03 -2.42 -10.16
CA SER A 158 -7.09 -3.37 -9.87
C SER A 158 -7.20 -4.39 -10.99
N THR A 159 -7.54 -5.63 -10.61
CA THR A 159 -7.95 -6.67 -11.56
C THR A 159 -9.07 -6.19 -12.48
N LYS A 160 -9.09 -6.70 -13.71
CA LYS A 160 -10.13 -6.42 -14.72
C LYS A 160 -11.27 -7.42 -14.66
N THR A 161 -10.96 -8.65 -14.27
CA THR A 161 -11.91 -9.75 -14.24
C THR A 161 -11.87 -10.41 -12.87
N PRO A 162 -13.02 -10.76 -12.29
CA PRO A 162 -13.05 -11.55 -11.08
C PRO A 162 -12.25 -12.83 -11.20
N TYR A 163 -11.58 -13.24 -10.12
CA TYR A 163 -10.87 -14.51 -10.07
C TYR A 163 -11.01 -15.18 -8.69
N PRO A 164 -11.05 -16.52 -8.65
CA PRO A 164 -11.12 -17.25 -7.40
C PRO A 164 -9.72 -17.47 -6.80
N VAL A 165 -9.64 -17.47 -5.48
CA VAL A 165 -8.52 -18.00 -4.70
C VAL A 165 -9.09 -19.17 -3.88
N PRO A 166 -8.93 -20.41 -4.36
CA PRO A 166 -9.60 -21.56 -3.77
C PRO A 166 -9.24 -21.79 -2.31
N GLY A 167 -10.27 -22.01 -1.50
CA GLY A 167 -10.20 -22.47 -0.12
C GLY A 167 -11.39 -23.37 0.17
N ALA A 168 -11.60 -23.73 1.44
CA ALA A 168 -12.60 -24.74 1.78
C ALA A 168 -13.66 -24.30 2.78
N LYS A 169 -13.38 -23.30 3.63
CA LYS A 169 -14.17 -23.09 4.85
C LYS A 169 -15.08 -21.88 4.82
N ARG A 170 -14.51 -20.69 4.59
CA ARG A 170 -15.25 -19.41 4.68
C ARG A 170 -15.24 -18.72 3.33
N ASN A 171 -16.41 -18.30 2.85
CA ASN A 171 -16.51 -17.59 1.57
C ASN A 171 -16.27 -16.10 1.80
N VAL A 172 -15.16 -15.56 1.30
CA VAL A 172 -14.81 -14.14 1.47
C VAL A 172 -14.77 -13.47 0.10
N VAL A 173 -15.49 -12.35 -0.04
CA VAL A 173 -15.30 -11.47 -1.20
C VAL A 173 -14.22 -10.47 -0.87
N VAL A 174 -13.23 -10.34 -1.74
CA VAL A 174 -12.14 -9.38 -1.59
C VAL A 174 -12.27 -8.32 -2.68
N ILE A 175 -12.35 -7.05 -2.29
CA ILE A 175 -12.37 -5.94 -3.25
C ILE A 175 -10.94 -5.50 -3.50
N ASP A 176 -10.51 -5.63 -4.75
CA ASP A 176 -9.15 -5.35 -5.19
C ASP A 176 -8.97 -3.86 -5.48
N PHE A 177 -8.32 -3.18 -4.56
CA PHE A 177 -7.85 -1.80 -4.72
C PHE A 177 -6.39 -1.71 -5.15
N GLY A 178 -5.77 -2.78 -5.64
CA GLY A 178 -4.31 -2.91 -5.79
C GLY A 178 -3.75 -3.85 -4.72
N ILE A 179 -4.41 -4.99 -4.55
CA ILE A 179 -4.16 -5.95 -3.48
C ILE A 179 -2.74 -6.50 -3.49
N LYS A 180 -2.15 -6.60 -2.31
CA LYS A 180 -0.95 -7.38 -2.05
C LYS A 180 -1.26 -8.87 -1.95
N HIS A 181 -0.46 -9.71 -2.60
CA HIS A 181 -0.59 -11.17 -2.51
C HIS A 181 -0.51 -11.70 -1.08
N SER A 182 0.22 -11.04 -0.17
CA SER A 182 0.26 -11.39 1.26
C SER A 182 -1.12 -11.39 1.92
N ILE A 183 -2.00 -10.45 1.60
CA ILE A 183 -3.39 -10.44 2.11
C ILE A 183 -4.12 -11.73 1.69
N LEU A 184 -3.96 -12.15 0.44
CA LEU A 184 -4.56 -13.40 -0.05
C LEU A 184 -3.94 -14.63 0.63
N ARG A 185 -2.64 -14.59 0.93
CA ARG A 185 -1.97 -15.67 1.70
C ARG A 185 -2.49 -15.73 3.13
N GLU A 186 -2.72 -14.60 3.80
CA GLU A 186 -3.28 -14.58 5.16
C GLU A 186 -4.71 -15.13 5.22
N LEU A 187 -5.53 -14.84 4.20
CA LEU A 187 -6.86 -15.43 4.06
C LEU A 187 -6.80 -16.93 3.77
N ALA A 188 -5.89 -17.36 2.88
CA ALA A 188 -5.70 -18.77 2.54
C ALA A 188 -5.20 -19.60 3.73
N LYS A 189 -4.27 -19.06 4.54
CA LYS A 189 -3.81 -19.69 5.80
C LYS A 189 -4.94 -19.97 6.78
N ARG A 190 -6.04 -19.22 6.68
CA ARG A 190 -7.25 -19.33 7.52
C ARG A 190 -8.40 -20.07 6.81
N ASP A 191 -8.08 -20.82 5.75
CA ASP A 191 -8.98 -21.62 4.93
C ASP A 191 -10.12 -20.83 4.26
N CYS A 192 -9.90 -19.55 3.96
CA CYS A 192 -10.88 -18.75 3.22
C CYS A 192 -10.90 -19.14 1.75
N ASN A 193 -12.09 -19.47 1.25
CA ASN A 193 -12.40 -19.51 -0.17
C ASN A 193 -12.71 -18.09 -0.64
N CYS A 194 -11.82 -17.48 -1.42
CA CYS A 194 -11.98 -16.08 -1.79
C CYS A 194 -12.41 -15.89 -3.25
N ILE A 195 -13.23 -14.88 -3.49
CA ILE A 195 -13.45 -14.32 -4.84
C ILE A 195 -12.96 -12.89 -4.82
N VAL A 196 -11.99 -12.60 -5.66
CA VAL A 196 -11.46 -11.24 -5.81
C VAL A 196 -12.27 -10.53 -6.89
N LEU A 197 -12.82 -9.37 -6.55
CA LEU A 197 -13.59 -8.51 -7.43
C LEU A 197 -12.84 -7.20 -7.73
N PRO A 198 -13.06 -6.59 -8.90
CA PRO A 198 -12.44 -5.31 -9.24
C PRO A 198 -12.89 -4.18 -8.31
N TYR A 199 -12.10 -3.11 -8.23
CA TYR A 199 -12.45 -1.89 -7.46
C TYR A 199 -13.81 -1.27 -7.81
N THR A 200 -14.34 -1.57 -9.00
CA THR A 200 -15.65 -1.08 -9.50
C THR A 200 -16.83 -1.93 -9.06
N ALA A 201 -16.61 -3.00 -8.29
CA ALA A 201 -17.67 -3.91 -7.87
C ALA A 201 -18.76 -3.17 -7.07
N THR A 202 -20.01 -3.47 -7.41
CA THR A 202 -21.19 -2.91 -6.76
C THR A 202 -21.62 -3.76 -5.56
N ALA A 203 -22.32 -3.15 -4.59
CA ALA A 203 -22.88 -3.90 -3.47
C ALA A 203 -23.79 -5.05 -3.92
N LYS A 204 -24.55 -4.84 -5.00
CA LYS A 204 -25.39 -5.87 -5.60
C LYS A 204 -24.58 -7.08 -6.08
N GLU A 205 -23.46 -6.86 -6.77
CA GLU A 205 -22.59 -7.94 -7.23
C GLU A 205 -21.94 -8.68 -6.07
N VAL A 206 -21.49 -7.95 -5.04
CA VAL A 206 -20.93 -8.54 -3.82
C VAL A 206 -21.95 -9.42 -3.10
N LEU A 207 -23.16 -8.90 -2.85
CA LEU A 207 -24.21 -9.61 -2.12
C LEU A 207 -24.76 -10.81 -2.91
N ALA A 208 -24.78 -10.75 -4.24
CA ALA A 208 -25.22 -11.85 -5.10
C ALA A 208 -24.32 -13.10 -5.01
N LEU A 209 -23.08 -12.95 -4.54
CA LEU A 209 -22.18 -14.07 -4.29
C LEU A 209 -22.45 -14.78 -2.95
N HIS A 210 -23.37 -14.26 -2.14
CA HIS A 210 -23.70 -14.75 -0.80
C HIS A 210 -22.46 -15.04 0.08
N PRO A 211 -21.51 -14.08 0.20
CA PRO A 211 -20.30 -14.32 0.98
C PRO A 211 -20.60 -14.37 2.49
N ASP A 212 -19.68 -14.97 3.23
CA ASP A 212 -19.68 -14.97 4.69
C ASP A 212 -19.13 -13.65 5.25
N GLY A 213 -18.23 -12.97 4.52
CA GLY A 213 -17.67 -11.66 4.87
C GLY A 213 -16.97 -10.97 3.67
N VAL A 214 -16.62 -9.70 3.84
CA VAL A 214 -15.98 -8.86 2.81
C VAL A 214 -14.69 -8.24 3.33
N LEU A 215 -13.62 -8.32 2.53
CA LEU A 215 -12.35 -7.64 2.81
C LEU A 215 -12.09 -6.57 1.75
N LEU A 216 -11.72 -5.37 2.20
CA LEU A 216 -11.29 -4.25 1.35
C LEU A 216 -9.76 -4.18 1.38
N SER A 217 -9.10 -4.39 0.25
CA SER A 217 -7.64 -4.46 0.21
C SER A 217 -6.95 -3.10 0.36
N ASN A 218 -5.62 -3.14 0.43
CA ASN A 218 -4.78 -1.97 0.22
C ASN A 218 -4.82 -1.47 -1.23
N GLY A 219 -4.25 -0.28 -1.47
CA GLY A 219 -4.22 0.32 -2.80
C GLY A 219 -3.49 1.66 -2.90
N PRO A 220 -3.09 2.08 -4.11
CA PRO A 220 -2.53 3.39 -4.38
C PRO A 220 -3.59 4.46 -4.61
N GLY A 221 -3.16 5.73 -4.58
CA GLY A 221 -3.97 6.87 -5.00
C GLY A 221 -4.69 7.59 -3.87
N ASP A 222 -5.60 8.48 -4.24
CA ASP A 222 -6.42 9.26 -3.31
C ASP A 222 -7.72 8.51 -3.00
N PRO A 223 -8.05 8.24 -1.72
CA PRO A 223 -9.31 7.60 -1.35
C PRO A 223 -10.55 8.42 -1.74
N GLU A 224 -10.46 9.75 -1.91
CA GLU A 224 -11.60 10.57 -2.34
C GLU A 224 -12.03 10.27 -3.78
N GLU A 225 -11.18 9.65 -4.61
CA GLU A 225 -11.55 9.15 -5.94
C GLU A 225 -12.47 7.91 -5.86
N MET A 226 -12.54 7.25 -4.69
CA MET A 226 -13.24 5.98 -4.48
C MET A 226 -14.71 6.16 -4.09
N VAL A 227 -15.41 7.08 -4.77
CA VAL A 227 -16.81 7.43 -4.45
C VAL A 227 -17.74 6.21 -4.57
N ALA A 228 -17.64 5.47 -5.68
CA ALA A 228 -18.47 4.29 -5.90
C ALA A 228 -18.18 3.16 -4.90
N ALA A 229 -16.90 2.98 -4.54
CA ALA A 229 -16.52 2.00 -3.54
C ALA A 229 -17.04 2.37 -2.14
N SER A 230 -17.00 3.66 -1.78
CA SER A 230 -17.56 4.14 -0.50
C SER A 230 -19.07 3.91 -0.42
N GLN A 231 -19.80 4.11 -1.52
CA GLN A 231 -21.23 3.77 -1.61
C GLN A 231 -21.47 2.26 -1.49
N MET A 232 -20.63 1.44 -2.11
CA MET A 232 -20.70 -0.02 -1.98
C MET A 232 -20.49 -0.46 -0.53
N VAL A 233 -19.48 0.11 0.16
CA VAL A 233 -19.17 -0.23 1.56
C VAL A 233 -20.31 0.14 2.49
N CYS A 234 -20.90 1.33 2.32
CA CYS A 234 -22.04 1.81 3.10
C CYS A 234 -23.24 0.85 3.04
N GLU A 235 -23.46 0.17 1.91
CA GLU A 235 -24.50 -0.86 1.78
C GLU A 235 -24.05 -2.20 2.36
N VAL A 236 -22.86 -2.68 2.00
CA VAL A 236 -22.36 -4.02 2.34
C VAL A 236 -22.18 -4.20 3.85
N GLU A 237 -21.65 -3.20 4.56
CA GLU A 237 -21.36 -3.29 6.00
C GLU A 237 -22.62 -3.53 6.84
N GLN A 238 -23.81 -3.17 6.34
CA GLN A 238 -25.07 -3.38 7.05
C GLN A 238 -25.49 -4.85 7.08
N HIS A 239 -24.92 -5.68 6.20
CA HIS A 239 -25.36 -7.06 5.99
C HIS A 239 -24.29 -8.09 6.36
N LEU A 240 -23.01 -7.72 6.26
CA LEU A 240 -21.88 -8.65 6.30
C LEU A 240 -20.74 -8.14 7.19
N PRO A 241 -19.99 -9.05 7.83
CA PRO A 241 -18.72 -8.73 8.45
C PRO A 241 -17.78 -8.10 7.41
N LEU A 242 -17.18 -6.96 7.77
CA LEU A 242 -16.31 -6.21 6.86
C LEU A 242 -14.98 -5.87 7.53
N PHE A 243 -13.88 -6.08 6.79
CA PHE A 243 -12.54 -5.70 7.22
C PHE A 243 -11.83 -4.87 6.15
N GLY A 244 -11.37 -3.66 6.49
CA GLY A 244 -10.62 -2.79 5.58
C GLY A 244 -9.14 -2.61 5.96
N ILE A 245 -8.25 -2.63 4.97
CA ILE A 245 -6.80 -2.46 5.15
C ILE A 245 -6.28 -1.30 4.30
N CYS A 246 -5.54 -0.36 4.90
CA CYS A 246 -4.92 0.79 4.21
C CYS A 246 -5.92 1.61 3.37
N MET A 247 -5.95 1.47 2.04
CA MET A 247 -6.99 2.07 1.19
C MET A 247 -8.39 1.63 1.64
N GLY A 248 -8.58 0.36 1.97
CA GLY A 248 -9.83 -0.16 2.53
C GLY A 248 -10.25 0.51 3.84
N HIS A 249 -9.31 0.93 4.68
CA HIS A 249 -9.60 1.71 5.89
C HIS A 249 -10.11 3.11 5.57
N GLN A 250 -9.49 3.78 4.59
CA GLN A 250 -9.88 5.11 4.17
C GLN A 250 -11.25 5.11 3.49
N VAL A 251 -11.51 4.15 2.59
CA VAL A 251 -12.82 3.96 1.95
C VAL A 251 -13.90 3.65 3.00
N PHE A 252 -13.59 2.80 3.99
CA PHE A 252 -14.50 2.53 5.10
C PHE A 252 -14.83 3.80 5.92
N ALA A 253 -13.83 4.63 6.19
CA ALA A 253 -14.03 5.90 6.91
C ALA A 253 -14.90 6.87 6.11
N LEU A 254 -14.64 7.02 4.80
CA LEU A 254 -15.43 7.86 3.88
C LEU A 254 -16.88 7.37 3.76
N ALA A 255 -17.10 6.06 3.65
CA ALA A 255 -18.43 5.44 3.62
C ALA A 255 -19.26 5.79 4.87
N ASN A 256 -18.58 6.02 6.00
CA ASN A 256 -19.16 6.35 7.29
C ASN A 256 -19.12 7.86 7.62
N GLY A 257 -18.90 8.71 6.61
CA GLY A 257 -19.02 10.16 6.69
C GLY A 257 -17.80 10.90 7.28
N ALA A 258 -16.70 10.19 7.54
CA ALA A 258 -15.43 10.84 7.84
C ALA A 258 -14.81 11.45 6.56
N LYS A 259 -13.74 12.22 6.74
CA LYS A 259 -12.93 12.83 5.68
C LYS A 259 -11.51 12.29 5.73
N THR A 260 -10.83 12.39 4.61
CA THR A 260 -9.40 12.06 4.48
C THR A 260 -8.59 13.31 4.15
N TYR A 261 -7.29 13.27 4.41
CA TYR A 261 -6.38 14.33 4.02
C TYR A 261 -5.05 13.75 3.54
N LYS A 262 -4.40 14.46 2.62
CA LYS A 262 -3.04 14.12 2.17
C LYS A 262 -2.03 14.48 3.26
N MET A 263 -1.26 13.50 3.70
CA MET A 263 -0.17 13.69 4.64
C MET A 263 1.00 14.38 3.97
N LYS A 264 1.84 15.05 4.76
CA LYS A 264 3.02 15.76 4.25
C LYS A 264 3.97 14.83 3.47
N PHE A 265 4.36 13.71 4.08
CA PHE A 265 5.21 12.70 3.45
C PHE A 265 4.74 11.25 3.67
N GLY A 266 3.61 11.06 4.37
CA GLY A 266 3.02 9.76 4.66
C GLY A 266 3.84 8.87 5.60
N HIS A 267 3.32 7.68 5.86
CA HIS A 267 4.00 6.62 6.60
C HIS A 267 4.43 5.51 5.66
N ARG A 268 5.74 5.22 5.67
CA ARG A 268 6.40 4.31 4.74
C ARG A 268 7.58 3.65 5.43
N GLY A 269 7.34 2.47 5.98
CA GLY A 269 8.30 1.80 6.86
C GLY A 269 7.66 0.71 7.68
N PHE A 270 8.50 -0.06 8.37
CA PHE A 270 8.06 -1.25 9.13
C PHE A 270 8.34 -1.13 10.62
N ASN A 271 8.58 0.10 11.08
CA ASN A 271 8.95 0.44 12.44
C ASN A 271 7.98 1.46 13.05
N HIS A 272 6.74 1.49 12.57
CA HIS A 272 5.70 2.40 13.03
C HIS A 272 4.98 1.81 14.26
N PRO A 273 5.14 2.39 15.46
CA PRO A 273 4.45 1.95 16.67
C PRO A 273 2.99 2.42 16.64
N VAL A 274 2.08 1.48 16.70
CA VAL A 274 0.64 1.74 16.75
C VAL A 274 0.08 1.23 18.06
N ARG A 275 -0.68 2.07 18.76
CA ARG A 275 -1.34 1.71 20.01
C ARG A 275 -2.78 1.32 19.76
N GLU A 276 -3.18 0.14 20.22
CA GLU A 276 -4.57 -0.26 20.35
C GLU A 276 -5.15 0.37 21.64
N ILE A 277 -6.26 1.10 21.50
CA ILE A 277 -6.78 1.98 22.57
C ILE A 277 -7.36 1.18 23.74
N ALA A 278 -8.08 0.08 23.48
CA ALA A 278 -8.84 -0.61 24.52
C ALA A 278 -7.93 -1.34 25.52
N THR A 279 -6.85 -1.93 25.03
CA THR A 279 -5.87 -2.70 25.80
C THR A 279 -4.63 -1.88 26.16
N GLY A 280 -4.33 -0.82 25.41
CA GLY A 280 -3.10 -0.05 25.54
C GLY A 280 -1.86 -0.76 24.99
N GLN A 281 -2.01 -1.91 24.34
CA GLN A 281 -0.90 -2.63 23.70
C GLN A 281 -0.35 -1.82 22.52
N ILE A 282 0.94 -1.99 22.24
CA ILE A 282 1.63 -1.34 21.14
C ILE A 282 2.26 -2.42 20.27
N GLY A 283 1.81 -2.48 19.02
CA GLY A 283 2.44 -3.30 17.97
C GLY A 283 3.31 -2.44 17.06
N PHE A 284 4.38 -3.03 16.54
CA PHE A 284 5.08 -2.43 15.39
C PHE A 284 4.40 -2.86 14.11
N THR A 285 4.22 -1.91 13.18
CA THR A 285 3.41 -2.13 11.98
C THR A 285 4.17 -1.79 10.71
N SER A 286 3.79 -2.47 9.62
CA SER A 286 4.16 -2.11 8.26
C SER A 286 3.18 -1.08 7.71
N GLN A 287 3.69 0.06 7.25
CA GLN A 287 2.87 1.16 6.74
C GLN A 287 3.36 1.61 5.37
N ASN A 288 2.40 1.88 4.49
CA ASN A 288 2.63 2.45 3.17
C ASN A 288 1.41 3.26 2.70
N HIS A 289 1.24 4.45 3.27
CA HIS A 289 0.14 5.34 2.88
C HIS A 289 0.54 6.82 2.90
N GLY A 290 -0.02 7.58 1.96
CA GLY A 290 0.15 9.03 1.84
C GLY A 290 -1.05 9.85 2.30
N TYR A 291 -2.15 9.19 2.65
CA TYR A 291 -3.39 9.80 3.13
C TYR A 291 -3.74 9.23 4.51
N ALA A 292 -4.49 9.99 5.30
CA ALA A 292 -4.98 9.56 6.61
C ALA A 292 -6.40 10.07 6.84
N VAL A 293 -7.10 9.45 7.78
CA VAL A 293 -8.44 9.87 8.20
C VAL A 293 -8.33 11.08 9.14
N ASP A 294 -9.12 12.12 8.89
CA ASP A 294 -9.17 13.32 9.74
C ASP A 294 -9.91 13.01 11.07
N PRO A 295 -9.22 13.06 12.23
CA PRO A 295 -9.83 12.78 13.53
C PRO A 295 -11.06 13.65 13.84
N ALA A 296 -11.07 14.90 13.37
CA ALA A 296 -12.14 15.86 13.65
C ALA A 296 -13.42 15.57 12.85
N SER A 297 -13.30 14.83 11.75
CA SER A 297 -14.41 14.47 10.88
C SER A 297 -15.17 13.20 11.31
N ILE A 298 -14.59 12.42 12.23
CA ILE A 298 -15.14 11.13 12.65
C ILE A 298 -16.40 11.35 13.49
N ASN A 299 -17.54 10.84 13.00
CA ASN A 299 -18.75 10.78 13.81
C ASN A 299 -18.60 9.69 14.89
N ARG A 300 -18.29 10.14 16.11
CA ARG A 300 -18.10 9.25 17.27
C ARG A 300 -19.38 8.55 17.73
N ASP A 301 -20.56 8.92 17.26
CA ASP A 301 -21.79 8.18 17.55
C ASP A 301 -21.87 6.87 16.76
N ASN A 302 -21.23 6.81 15.59
CA ASN A 302 -21.23 5.65 14.69
C ASN A 302 -19.93 4.85 14.75
N LEU A 303 -18.79 5.54 14.91
CA LEU A 303 -17.46 4.93 14.84
C LEU A 303 -16.72 5.01 16.17
N LEU A 304 -15.97 3.97 16.48
CA LEU A 304 -14.95 3.91 17.51
C LEU A 304 -13.57 4.03 16.87
N VAL A 305 -12.71 4.89 17.40
CA VAL A 305 -11.28 4.85 17.10
C VAL A 305 -10.69 3.69 17.88
N THR A 306 -10.01 2.77 17.20
CA THR A 306 -9.41 1.58 17.80
C THR A 306 -7.90 1.67 17.90
N HIS A 307 -7.24 2.30 16.93
CA HIS A 307 -5.79 2.39 16.87
C HIS A 307 -5.33 3.80 16.55
N VAL A 308 -4.18 4.19 17.12
CA VAL A 308 -3.54 5.50 16.92
C VAL A 308 -2.04 5.33 16.82
N GLU A 309 -1.41 6.06 15.88
CA GLU A 309 0.04 6.09 15.73
C GLU A 309 0.69 6.85 16.89
N VAL A 310 1.74 6.28 17.49
CA VAL A 310 2.31 6.80 18.75
C VAL A 310 3.19 8.05 18.56
N ASN A 311 3.88 8.18 17.44
CA ASN A 311 4.76 9.30 17.10
C ASN A 311 4.01 10.59 16.74
N ASP A 312 2.90 10.51 15.99
CA ASP A 312 2.22 11.69 15.45
C ASP A 312 0.70 11.75 15.70
N GLY A 313 0.11 10.69 16.24
CA GLY A 313 -1.29 10.67 16.65
C GLY A 313 -2.29 10.48 15.50
N THR A 314 -1.86 10.06 14.31
CA THR A 314 -2.78 9.73 13.21
C THR A 314 -3.70 8.57 13.58
N ILE A 315 -4.90 8.57 12.99
CA ILE A 315 -5.86 7.48 13.16
C ILE A 315 -5.36 6.27 12.39
N GLU A 316 -5.22 5.14 13.09
CA GLU A 316 -4.71 3.90 12.52
C GLU A 316 -5.75 2.79 12.49
N GLY A 317 -6.92 3.00 13.09
CA GLY A 317 -7.97 2.00 13.11
C GLY A 317 -9.32 2.54 13.53
N LEU A 318 -10.36 1.98 12.92
CA LEU A 318 -11.76 2.31 13.17
C LEU A 318 -12.59 1.04 13.33
N ARG A 319 -13.66 1.11 14.11
CA ARG A 319 -14.66 0.05 14.22
C ARG A 319 -16.06 0.67 14.22
N HIS A 320 -16.97 0.10 13.45
CA HIS A 320 -18.37 0.49 13.45
C HIS A 320 -19.02 0.02 14.76
N LYS A 321 -19.85 0.87 15.38
CA LYS A 321 -20.56 0.56 16.65
C LYS A 321 -21.76 -0.35 16.46
N LYS A 322 -22.51 -0.14 15.36
CA LYS A 322 -23.70 -0.92 14.98
C LYS A 322 -23.42 -2.20 14.18
N TYR A 323 -22.55 -2.13 13.19
CA TYR A 323 -22.29 -3.22 12.24
C TYR A 323 -21.01 -3.98 12.58
N PRO A 324 -20.87 -5.27 12.21
CA PRO A 324 -19.65 -6.02 12.36
C PRO A 324 -18.60 -5.58 11.34
N ALA A 325 -18.14 -4.33 11.41
CA ALA A 325 -17.19 -3.76 10.46
C ALA A 325 -16.06 -3.04 11.19
N PHE A 326 -14.83 -3.27 10.75
CA PHE A 326 -13.65 -2.57 11.27
C PHE A 326 -12.59 -2.41 10.18
N SER A 327 -11.61 -1.56 10.44
CA SER A 327 -10.52 -1.35 9.51
C SER A 327 -9.26 -0.82 10.19
N VAL A 328 -8.11 -1.04 9.54
CA VAL A 328 -6.81 -0.55 9.99
C VAL A 328 -6.03 0.11 8.84
N GLN A 329 -5.30 1.17 9.16
CA GLN A 329 -4.57 1.98 8.18
C GLN A 329 -3.21 1.34 7.79
N PHE A 330 -2.64 0.55 8.69
CA PHE A 330 -1.42 -0.23 8.47
C PHE A 330 -1.70 -1.60 7.81
N HIS A 331 -0.63 -2.34 7.49
CA HIS A 331 -0.67 -3.65 6.84
C HIS A 331 -0.44 -4.78 7.85
N PRO A 332 -1.50 -5.43 8.37
CA PRO A 332 -1.35 -6.59 9.25
C PRO A 332 -0.79 -7.82 8.53
N ASP A 333 -0.92 -7.86 7.20
CA ASP A 333 -0.28 -8.82 6.30
C ASP A 333 1.24 -8.62 6.18
N ALA A 334 1.78 -7.53 6.74
CA ALA A 334 3.18 -7.18 6.76
C ALA A 334 3.80 -7.22 5.34
N THR A 335 4.72 -8.17 5.11
CA THR A 335 5.32 -8.50 3.81
C THR A 335 5.68 -7.27 2.94
N PRO A 336 6.74 -6.54 3.31
CA PRO A 336 7.65 -6.83 4.43
C PRO A 336 7.23 -6.13 5.73
N GLY A 337 7.76 -6.60 6.85
CA GLY A 337 7.60 -5.95 8.16
C GLY A 337 7.34 -6.91 9.31
N PRO A 338 7.06 -6.36 10.50
CA PRO A 338 6.71 -7.13 11.71
C PRO A 338 5.34 -7.79 11.58
N HIS A 339 5.13 -8.90 12.29
CA HIS A 339 3.88 -9.68 12.26
C HIS A 339 3.02 -9.44 13.52
N ASP A 340 3.30 -8.38 14.27
CA ASP A 340 2.69 -8.11 15.57
C ASP A 340 1.15 -8.04 15.50
N GLU A 341 0.60 -7.62 14.35
CA GLU A 341 -0.83 -7.37 14.14
C GLU A 341 -1.53 -8.40 13.23
N GLU A 342 -0.91 -9.56 12.97
CA GLU A 342 -1.50 -10.62 12.12
C GLU A 342 -2.86 -11.11 12.67
N SER A 343 -3.04 -11.04 14.00
CA SER A 343 -4.25 -11.48 14.71
C SER A 343 -5.53 -10.74 14.28
N LEU A 344 -5.43 -9.58 13.63
CA LEU A 344 -6.59 -8.88 13.08
C LEU A 344 -7.32 -9.70 11.99
N PHE A 345 -6.61 -10.59 11.28
CA PHE A 345 -7.28 -11.54 10.38
C PHE A 345 -8.08 -12.58 11.16
N ASP A 346 -7.61 -13.00 12.34
CA ASP A 346 -8.32 -13.94 13.20
C ASP A 346 -9.60 -13.31 13.80
N ASP A 347 -9.53 -12.04 14.21
CA ASP A 347 -10.70 -11.26 14.62
C ASP A 347 -11.76 -11.22 13.51
N PHE A 348 -11.35 -10.99 12.27
CA PHE A 348 -12.26 -11.01 11.12
C PHE A 348 -12.88 -12.40 10.91
N MET A 349 -12.12 -13.49 11.06
CA MET A 349 -12.66 -14.85 10.99
C MET A 349 -13.67 -15.13 12.11
N GLN A 350 -13.39 -14.66 13.32
CA GLN A 350 -14.29 -14.83 14.46
C GLN A 350 -15.63 -14.10 14.23
N MET A 351 -15.58 -12.89 13.68
CA MET A 351 -16.78 -12.12 13.31
C MET A 351 -17.64 -12.86 12.27
N ILE A 352 -16.99 -13.49 11.27
CA ILE A 352 -17.66 -14.34 10.29
C ILE A 352 -18.34 -15.54 10.96
N ASP A 353 -17.60 -16.30 11.77
CA ASP A 353 -18.09 -17.53 12.38
C ASP A 353 -19.24 -17.27 13.38
N GLN A 354 -19.17 -16.17 14.12
CA GLN A 354 -20.23 -15.75 15.04
C GLN A 354 -21.54 -15.50 14.28
N ARG A 355 -21.49 -14.69 13.21
CA ARG A 355 -22.69 -14.40 12.40
C ARG A 355 -23.28 -15.66 11.79
N LYS A 356 -22.46 -16.58 11.28
CA LYS A 356 -22.95 -17.86 10.73
C LYS A 356 -23.66 -18.68 11.80
N SER A 357 -23.12 -18.71 13.01
CA SER A 357 -23.73 -19.41 14.14
C SER A 357 -25.09 -18.80 14.51
N GLU A 358 -25.21 -17.47 14.51
CA GLU A 358 -26.46 -16.75 14.76
C GLU A 358 -27.53 -16.97 13.67
N LEU A 359 -27.13 -17.20 12.41
CA LEU A 359 -28.06 -17.50 11.31
C LEU A 359 -28.56 -18.95 11.31
N HIS A 360 -27.83 -19.86 11.96
CA HIS A 360 -28.16 -21.28 12.04
C HIS A 360 -28.79 -21.70 13.39
N ALA A 361 -28.80 -20.81 14.37
CA ALA A 361 -29.51 -20.95 15.64
C ALA A 361 -30.97 -20.51 15.48
#